data_AF-A0A7Y9J3L2-F1
#
_entry.id   AF-A0A7Y9J3L2-F1
#
_cell.length_a   1.000
_cell.length_b   1.000
_cell.length_c   1.000
_cell.angle_alpha   90.00
_cell.angle_beta   90.00
_cell.angle_gamma   90.00
#
_symmetry.space_group_name_H-M   'P 1'
#
loop_
_entity.id
_entity.type
_entity.pdbx_description
1 polymer ?
#
loop_
_entity_poly.entity_id
_entity_poly.type
_entity_poly.pdbx_seq_one_letter_code
_entity_poly.pdbx_strand_id
1 'polypeptide(L)' 'MIGDSAFADIRAGEDADEMYLLRRTLAFVWPYDDRQRLIGEHVYEDTASREISRPDPTDVITAERAAELLAPEIDRILP' A
#
# COMPACT_ATOMS: atom_id res chain seq x y z
N MET A 1 2.96 11.37 -18.77
CA MET A 1 4.05 12.29 -18.37
C MET A 1 5.19 11.44 -17.81
N ILE A 2 6.44 11.73 -18.17
CA ILE A 2 7.60 11.20 -17.44
C ILE A 2 7.67 12.03 -16.15
N GLY A 3 7.29 11.45 -15.01
CA GLY A 3 7.29 12.15 -13.72
C GLY A 3 6.29 11.63 -12.68
N ASP A 4 5.22 10.97 -13.10
CA ASP A 4 4.31 10.29 -12.16
C ASP A 4 4.92 8.93 -11.82
N SER A 5 5.63 8.86 -10.70
CA SER A 5 6.16 7.58 -10.20
C SER A 5 5.01 6.74 -9.66
N ALA A 6 5.15 5.40 -9.70
CA ALA A 6 4.23 4.49 -9.04
C ALA A 6 4.03 4.79 -7.54
N PHE A 7 4.94 5.54 -6.92
CA PHE A 7 4.89 5.88 -5.50
C PHE A 7 4.68 7.38 -5.25
N ALA A 8 4.21 8.12 -6.25
CA ALA A 8 3.87 9.52 -6.08
C ALA A 8 2.59 9.70 -5.24
N ASP A 9 2.44 10.87 -4.64
CA ASP A 9 1.23 11.25 -3.91
C ASP A 9 0.01 11.22 -4.83
N ILE A 10 -0.98 10.41 -4.45
CA ILE A 10 -2.26 10.32 -5.14
C ILE A 10 -3.29 11.07 -4.33
N ARG A 11 -3.76 12.20 -4.86
CA ARG A 11 -4.86 12.95 -4.25
C ARG A 11 -6.19 12.23 -4.48
N ALA A 12 -6.94 12.03 -3.41
CA ALA A 12 -8.30 11.51 -3.41
C ALA A 12 -9.10 12.24 -2.31
N GLY A 13 -10.21 12.89 -2.69
CA GLY A 13 -11.02 13.69 -1.78
C GLY A 13 -10.34 14.99 -1.30
N GLU A 14 -11.05 15.70 -0.42
CA GLU A 14 -10.60 16.96 0.22
C GLU A 14 -10.52 16.84 1.75
N ASP A 15 -11.07 15.76 2.33
CA ASP A 15 -11.09 15.50 3.76
C ASP A 15 -9.98 14.52 4.15
N ALA A 16 -9.17 14.89 5.12
CA ALA A 16 -8.04 14.10 5.59
C ALA A 16 -8.45 12.88 6.44
N ASP A 17 -9.68 12.88 6.97
CA ASP A 17 -10.21 11.77 7.77
C ASP A 17 -10.87 10.69 6.89
N GLU A 18 -11.03 10.94 5.58
CA GLU A 18 -11.59 9.97 4.64
C GLU A 18 -10.56 8.97 4.15
N MET A 19 -10.96 7.70 4.08
CA MET A 19 -10.14 6.62 3.53
C MET A 19 -10.57 6.30 2.09
N TYR A 20 -9.58 6.08 1.23
CA TYR A 20 -9.76 5.71 -0.16
C TYR A 20 -8.96 4.46 -0.50
N LEU A 21 -9.53 3.58 -1.33
CA LEU A 21 -8.86 2.43 -1.88
C LEU A 21 -8.31 2.77 -3.26
N LEU A 22 -7.00 2.67 -3.42
CA LEU A 22 -6.33 2.74 -4.71
C LEU A 22 -6.09 1.32 -5.23
N ARG A 23 -6.70 0.98 -6.37
CA ARG A 23 -6.43 -0.26 -7.09
C ARG A 23 -5.68 0.04 -8.38
N ARG A 24 -4.64 -0.73 -8.67
CA ARG A 24 -3.81 -0.61 -9.88
C ARG A 24 -3.00 -1.87 -10.13
N THR A 25 -2.57 -2.05 -11.37
CA THR A 25 -1.71 -3.16 -11.78
C THR A 25 -0.26 -2.69 -11.81
N LEU A 26 0.58 -3.42 -11.08
CA LEU A 26 2.02 -3.19 -11.01
C LEU A 26 2.76 -4.45 -11.46
N ALA A 27 3.86 -4.27 -12.19
CA ALA A 27 4.82 -5.33 -12.46
C ALA A 27 6.13 -5.03 -11.72
N PHE A 28 6.53 -5.97 -10.86
CA PHE A 28 7.78 -5.88 -10.11
C PHE A 28 8.80 -6.83 -10.73
N VAL A 29 9.91 -6.27 -11.19
CA VAL A 29 11.03 -7.02 -11.76
C VAL A 29 12.27 -6.76 -10.93
N TRP A 30 12.73 -7.79 -10.23
CA TRP A 30 13.94 -7.74 -9.41
C TRP A 30 15.07 -8.50 -10.13
N PRO A 31 15.99 -7.82 -10.82
CA PRO A 31 17.16 -8.45 -11.40
C PRO A 31 18.14 -8.93 -10.33
N TYR A 32 18.72 -10.11 -10.57
CA TYR A 32 19.77 -10.70 -9.74
C TYR A 32 21.03 -10.92 -10.57
N ASP A 33 22.18 -10.86 -9.92
CA ASP A 33 23.45 -11.29 -10.54
C ASP A 33 23.62 -12.82 -10.49
N ASP A 34 24.72 -13.31 -11.09
CA ASP A 34 25.07 -14.74 -11.13
C ASP A 34 25.28 -15.37 -9.74
N ARG A 35 25.39 -14.54 -8.69
CA ARG A 35 25.50 -14.97 -7.29
C ARG A 35 24.17 -14.89 -6.56
N GLN A 36 23.06 -14.73 -7.28
CA GLN A 36 21.71 -14.60 -6.75
C GLN A 36 21.55 -13.41 -5.78
N ARG A 37 22.36 -12.37 -5.95
CA ARG A 37 22.21 -11.13 -5.17
C ARG A 37 21.32 -10.17 -5.93
N LEU A 38 20.43 -9.49 -5.21
CA LEU A 38 19.59 -8.45 -5.78
C LEU A 38 20.46 -7.29 -6.27
N ILE A 39 20.35 -6.92 -7.55
CA ILE A 39 21.16 -5.86 -8.18
C ILE A 39 20.33 -4.70 -8.74
N GLY A 40 19.02 -4.76 -8.61
CA GLY A 40 18.15 -3.67 -9.02
C GLY A 40 16.70 -3.93 -8.70
N GLU A 41 15.89 -2.93 -8.99
CA GLU A 41 14.44 -2.98 -8.86
C GLU A 41 13.85 -2.16 -10.01
N HIS A 42 13.03 -2.80 -10.83
CA HIS A 42 12.27 -2.15 -11.88
C HIS A 42 10.79 -2.34 -11.56
N VAL A 43 10.10 -1.25 -11.26
CA VAL A 43 8.66 -1.22 -11.02
C VAL A 43 7.99 -0.52 -12.18
N TYR A 44 7.03 -1.21 -12.79
CA TYR A 44 6.20 -0.66 -13.86
C TYR A 44 4.77 -0.57 -13.39
N GLU A 45 4.11 0.53 -13.72
CA GLU A 45 2.70 0.75 -13.45
C GLU A 45 1.92 0.84 -14.76
N ASP A 46 0.83 0.08 -14.84
CA ASP A 46 -0.21 0.36 -15.83
C ASP A 46 -1.10 1.49 -15.31
N THR A 47 -0.76 2.72 -15.69
CA THR A 47 -1.49 3.91 -15.25
C THR A 47 -2.95 3.94 -15.73
N ALA A 48 -3.29 3.21 -16.80
CA ALA A 48 -4.67 3.10 -17.28
C ALA A 48 -5.53 2.19 -16.39
N SER A 49 -4.91 1.31 -15.60
CA SER A 49 -5.61 0.42 -14.65
C SER A 49 -5.96 1.08 -13.32
N ARG A 50 -5.63 2.37 -13.13
CA ARG A 50 -5.81 3.08 -11.87
C ARG A 50 -7.29 3.33 -11.58
N GLU A 51 -7.74 2.84 -10.44
CA GLU A 51 -9.08 3.04 -9.91
C GLU A 51 -8.99 3.54 -8.46
N ILE A 52 -9.78 4.56 -8.14
CA ILE A 52 -9.94 5.06 -6.77
C ILE A 52 -11.40 4.89 -6.38
N SER A 53 -11.65 4.18 -5.29
CA SER A 53 -12.99 3.95 -4.75
C SER A 53 -13.03 4.17 -3.25
N ARG A 54 -14.24 4.31 -2.70
CA ARG A 54 -14.41 4.19 -1.24
C ARG A 54 -14.28 2.71 -0.85
N PRO A 55 -13.51 2.38 0.20
CA PRO A 55 -13.49 1.04 0.74
C PRO A 55 -14.83 0.73 1.43
N ASP A 56 -15.14 -0.55 1.60
CA ASP A 56 -16.19 -0.95 2.55
C ASP A 56 -15.72 -0.55 3.96
N PRO A 57 -16.53 0.15 4.76
CA PRO A 57 -16.14 0.55 6.12
C PRO A 57 -15.70 -0.63 6.99
N THR A 58 -16.21 -1.84 6.74
CA THR A 58 -15.85 -3.05 7.47
C THR A 58 -14.45 -3.58 7.13
N ASP A 59 -13.89 -3.19 5.98
CA ASP A 59 -12.52 -3.51 5.55
C ASP A 59 -11.49 -2.49 6.08
N VAL A 60 -11.94 -1.38 6.67
CA VAL A 60 -11.07 -0.33 7.20
C VAL A 60 -10.71 -0.62 8.66
N ILE A 61 -9.42 -0.89 8.91
CA ILE A 61 -8.90 -0.99 10.27
C ILE A 61 -8.44 0.40 10.72
N THR A 62 -9.21 1.01 11.63
CA THR A 62 -8.83 2.25 12.31
C THR A 62 -7.77 2.00 13.38
N ALA A 63 -7.16 3.06 13.90
CA ALA A 63 -6.21 2.96 15.02
C ALA A 63 -6.84 2.32 16.27
N GLU A 64 -8.08 2.69 16.59
CA GLU A 64 -8.85 2.09 17.68
C GLU A 64 -9.08 0.59 17.43
N ARG A 65 -9.53 0.23 16.23
CA ARG A 65 -9.75 -1.17 15.87
C ARG A 65 -8.47 -1.98 15.88
N ALA A 66 -7.35 -1.42 15.45
CA ALA A 66 -6.05 -2.05 15.52
C ALA A 66 -5.63 -2.30 16.98
N ALA A 67 -5.85 -1.33 17.88
CA ALA A 67 -5.53 -1.47 19.30
C ALA A 67 -6.34 -2.62 19.94
N GLU A 68 -7.63 -2.72 19.64
CA GLU A 68 -8.47 -3.84 20.11
C GLU A 68 -7.96 -5.20 19.62
N LEU A 69 -7.66 -5.30 18.32
CA LEU A 69 -7.22 -6.55 17.71
C LEU A 69 -5.83 -6.98 18.20
N LEU A 70 -4.95 -6.03 18.48
CA LEU A 70 -3.58 -6.30 18.90
C LEU A 70 -3.43 -6.49 20.41
N ALA A 71 -4.37 -5.98 21.23
CA ALA A 71 -4.35 -6.12 22.69
C ALA A 71 -3.96 -7.52 23.20
N PRO A 72 -4.60 -8.64 22.75
CA PRO A 72 -4.23 -9.97 23.26
C PRO A 72 -2.81 -10.41 22.87
N GLU A 73 -2.30 -9.98 21.71
CA GLU A 73 -0.94 -10.32 21.28
C GLU A 73 0.11 -9.48 22.02
N ILE A 74 -0.24 -8.23 22.32
CA ILE A 74 0.59 -7.33 23.14
C ILE A 74 0.69 -7.88 24.56
N ASP A 75 -0.43 -8.25 25.19
CA ASP A 75 -0.47 -8.82 26.54
C ASP A 75 0.29 -10.15 26.64
N ARG A 76 0.36 -10.91 25.54
CA ARG A 76 1.11 -12.16 25.48
C ARG A 76 2.62 -11.96 25.49
N ILE A 77 3.12 -10.83 24.98
CA ILE A 77 4.54 -10.58 24.72
C ILE A 77 5.13 -9.58 25.72
N LEU A 78 4.35 -8.59 26.15
CA LEU A 78 4.79 -7.61 27.14
C LEU A 78 4.61 -8.18 28.55
N PRO A 79 5.61 -8.01 29.44
CA PRO A 79 5.58 -8.49 30.82
C PRO A 79 4.58 -7.76 31.71
#